data_AF-A0A5P2DJW1-F1
#
_entry.id   AF-A0A5P2DJW1-F1
#
_cell.length_a   1.000
_cell.length_b   1.000
_cell.length_c   1.000
_cell.angle_alpha   90.00
_cell.angle_beta   90.00
_cell.angle_gamma   90.00
#
_symmetry.space_group_name_H-M   'P 1'
#
loop_
_entity.id
_entity.type
_entity.pdbx_description
1 polymer ?
#
loop_
_entity_poly.entity_id
_entity_poly.type
_entity_poly.pdbx_seq_one_letter_code
_entity_poly.pdbx_strand_id
1 'polypeptide(L)' 'MEPHTEARLAPPLDSLPLPRPPHAQPEPPAGHTTSTADRGSFCLAVCTCGWNGPARRSRDLARRDAARHTQP' A
#
# COMPACT_ATOMS: atom_id res chain seq x y z
N MET A 1 -32.13 -45.51 14.43
CA MET A 1 -32.46 -44.17 13.92
C MET A 1 -31.49 -43.23 14.61
N GLU A 2 -30.35 -42.93 13.99
CA GLU A 2 -29.44 -41.91 14.51
C GLU A 2 -29.10 -40.96 13.36
N PRO A 3 -29.79 -39.82 13.23
CA PRO A 3 -29.16 -38.60 12.79
C PRO A 3 -28.53 -37.96 14.04
N HIS A 4 -27.38 -37.29 14.03
CA HIS A 4 -27.14 -36.07 13.28
C HIS A 4 -25.63 -35.94 13.09
N THR A 5 -25.20 -35.94 11.83
CA THR A 5 -23.92 -35.36 11.46
C THR A 5 -24.11 -33.85 11.48
N GLU A 6 -23.52 -33.20 12.49
CA GLU A 6 -23.57 -31.75 12.62
C GLU A 6 -22.69 -31.14 11.51
N ALA A 7 -23.35 -30.63 10.47
CA ALA A 7 -22.70 -29.90 9.40
C ALA A 7 -22.16 -28.58 9.95
N ARG A 8 -20.83 -28.48 10.05
CA ARG A 8 -20.14 -27.26 10.48
C ARG A 8 -20.45 -26.13 9.49
N LEU A 9 -21.35 -25.23 9.88
CA LEU A 9 -21.74 -24.06 9.10
C LEU A 9 -20.51 -23.21 8.79
N ALA A 10 -20.23 -22.97 7.52
CA ALA A 10 -19.23 -21.99 7.10
C ALA A 10 -19.74 -20.57 7.44
N PRO A 11 -18.85 -19.65 7.87
CA PRO A 11 -19.26 -18.28 8.17
C PRO A 11 -19.78 -17.57 6.91
N PRO A 12 -20.75 -16.63 7.06
CA PRO A 12 -21.31 -15.91 5.93
C PRO A 12 -20.25 -15.06 5.22
N LEU A 13 -20.34 -15.00 3.89
CA LEU A 13 -19.40 -14.30 2.99
C LEU A 13 -19.28 -12.79 3.25
N ASP A 14 -20.16 -12.23 4.09
CA ASP A 14 -20.10 -10.84 4.57
C ASP A 14 -18.91 -10.56 5.50
N SER A 15 -18.27 -11.62 6.03
CA SER A 15 -17.05 -11.50 6.86
C SER A 15 -15.77 -11.30 6.06
N LEU A 16 -15.83 -11.23 4.73
CA LEU A 16 -14.65 -11.03 3.90
C LEU A 16 -14.23 -9.55 3.97
N PRO A 17 -13.00 -9.24 4.43
CA PRO A 17 -12.54 -7.86 4.49
C PRO A 17 -12.52 -7.28 3.07
N LEU A 18 -13.16 -6.12 2.90
CA LEU A 18 -13.11 -5.33 1.68
C LEU A 18 -11.64 -5.07 1.30
N PRO A 19 -11.31 -5.00 -0.01
CA PRO A 19 -9.97 -4.67 -0.46
C PRO A 19 -9.56 -3.36 0.21
N ARG A 20 -8.54 -3.46 1.07
CA ARG A 20 -7.94 -2.33 1.75
C ARG A 20 -7.49 -1.38 0.63
N PRO A 21 -7.94 -0.11 0.60
CA PRO A 21 -7.39 0.83 -0.37
C PRO A 21 -5.85 0.79 -0.20
N PRO A 22 -5.08 0.69 -1.28
CA PRO A 22 -3.64 0.52 -1.19
C PRO A 22 -3.09 1.70 -0.41
N HIS A 23 -2.70 1.45 0.85
CA HIS A 23 -2.02 2.35 1.77
C HIS A 23 -2.30 3.83 1.47
N ALA A 24 -3.40 4.38 2.00
CA ALA A 24 -3.73 5.80 1.91
C ALA A 24 -2.45 6.63 2.10
N GLN A 25 -1.85 7.06 0.99
CA GLN A 25 -0.73 7.98 1.00
C GLN A 25 -1.32 9.28 1.56
N PRO A 26 -0.60 10.01 2.41
CA PRO A 26 -1.07 11.30 2.87
C PRO A 26 -1.32 12.15 1.63
N GLU A 27 -2.59 12.42 1.31
CA GLU A 27 -3.03 13.24 0.17
C GLU A 27 -2.32 14.59 0.28
N PRO A 28 -1.32 14.88 -0.56
CA PRO A 28 -0.62 16.15 -0.49
C PRO A 28 -1.50 17.23 -1.13
N PRO A 29 -1.47 18.46 -0.60
CA PRO A 29 -2.22 19.56 -1.15
C PRO A 29 -1.69 19.91 -2.55
N ALA A 30 -2.58 19.83 -3.54
CA ALA A 30 -2.41 20.31 -4.92
C ALA A 30 -1.29 19.65 -5.76
N GLY A 31 -1.63 18.55 -6.43
CA GLY A 31 -1.14 18.26 -7.79
C GLY A 31 0.05 17.31 -7.96
N HIS A 32 0.71 16.87 -6.90
CA HIS A 32 1.83 15.92 -7.01
C HIS A 32 1.72 14.82 -5.96
N THR A 33 1.53 13.57 -6.37
CA THR A 33 1.43 12.42 -5.46
C THR A 33 2.79 11.73 -5.39
N THR A 34 3.34 11.58 -4.18
CA THR A 34 4.53 10.78 -3.96
C THR A 34 4.15 9.35 -3.59
N SER A 35 4.95 8.40 -4.06
CA SER A 35 4.82 6.98 -3.78
C SER A 35 6.19 6.34 -3.74
N THR A 36 6.26 5.08 -3.34
CA THR A 36 7.52 4.31 -3.35
C THR A 36 7.39 3.15 -4.32
N ALA A 37 8.29 3.07 -5.30
CA ALA A 37 8.38 2.00 -6.27
C ALA A 37 9.49 1.02 -5.88
N ASP A 38 9.20 -0.28 -5.98
CA ASP A 38 10.18 -1.35 -5.80
C ASP A 38 10.65 -1.87 -7.17
N ARG A 39 11.97 -1.93 -7.35
CA ARG A 39 12.69 -2.43 -8.53
C ARG A 39 13.58 -3.61 -8.09
N GLY A 40 12.97 -4.65 -7.52
CA GLY A 40 13.64 -5.88 -7.10
C GLY A 40 14.21 -5.77 -5.68
N SER A 41 15.53 -5.73 -5.54
CA SER A 41 16.16 -5.47 -4.23
C SER A 41 16.26 -3.97 -3.90
N PHE A 42 15.71 -3.12 -4.78
CA PHE A 42 15.83 -1.68 -4.68
C PHE A 42 14.47 -1.01 -4.47
N CYS A 43 14.40 0.00 -3.60
CA CYS A 43 13.22 0.83 -3.39
C CYS A 43 13.58 2.30 -3.56
N LEU A 44 12.80 3.01 -4.36
CA LEU A 44 12.94 4.44 -4.68
C LEU A 44 11.62 5.19 -4.46
N ALA A 45 11.72 6.45 -4.05
CA ALA A 45 10.59 7.37 -4.08
C ALA A 45 10.31 7.79 -5.53
N VAL A 46 9.05 7.94 -5.90
CA VAL A 46 8.61 8.45 -7.19
C VAL A 46 7.48 9.44 -6.97
N CYS A 47 7.48 10.51 -7.74
CA CYS A 47 6.41 11.50 -7.76
C CYS A 47 5.69 11.45 -9.11
N THR A 48 4.39 11.72 -9.13
CA THR A 48 3.63 11.90 -10.39
C THR A 48 4.13 13.06 -11.25
N CYS A 49 4.92 13.97 -10.68
CA CYS A 49 5.65 15.03 -11.36
C CYS A 49 6.88 14.55 -12.17
N GLY A 50 7.28 13.28 -12.03
CA GLY A 50 8.44 12.70 -12.71
C GLY A 50 9.72 12.67 -11.87
N TRP A 51 9.69 13.23 -10.66
CA TRP A 51 10.82 13.14 -9.74
C TRP A 51 11.03 11.72 -9.23
N ASN A 52 12.30 11.33 -9.08
CA ASN A 52 12.71 10.06 -8.51
C ASN A 52 13.75 10.28 -7.42
N GLY A 53 13.55 9.59 -6.31
CA GLY A 53 14.35 9.70 -5.11
C GLY A 53 15.72 9.05 -5.19
N PRO A 54 16.75 9.57 -4.49
CA PRO A 54 18.09 8.98 -4.41
C PRO A 54 18.13 7.67 -3.61
N ALA A 55 17.16 7.43 -2.72
CA ALA A 55 17.12 6.20 -1.95
C ALA A 55 16.90 5.01 -2.89
N ARG A 56 17.82 4.03 -2.88
CA ARG A 56 17.70 2.82 -3.69
C ARG A 56 17.68 1.54 -2.87
N ARG A 57 18.19 1.48 -1.65
CA ARG A 57 18.36 0.21 -0.90
C ARG A 57 17.53 0.07 0.38
N SER A 58 16.85 1.13 0.83
CA SER A 58 16.02 1.06 2.03
C SER A 58 14.65 1.65 1.76
N ARG A 59 13.61 0.84 2.03
CA ARG A 59 12.21 1.29 2.02
C ARG A 59 12.00 2.49 2.94
N ASP A 60 12.58 2.49 4.12
CA ASP A 60 12.43 3.60 5.06
C ASP A 60 13.12 4.88 4.61
N LEU A 61 14.23 4.78 3.85
CA LEU A 61 14.83 5.96 3.22
C LEU A 61 13.94 6.46 2.08
N ALA A 62 13.42 5.57 1.22
CA ALA A 62 12.51 5.94 0.15
C ALA A 62 11.23 6.60 0.67
N ARG A 63 10.65 6.12 1.79
CA ARG A 63 9.50 6.76 2.43
C ARG A 63 9.81 8.16 2.95
N ARG A 64 10.96 8.34 3.62
CA ARG A 64 11.39 9.64 4.13
C ARG A 64 11.65 10.64 3.01
N ASP A 65 12.18 10.15 1.90
CA ASP A 65 12.46 10.92 0.71
C ASP A 65 11.16 11.36 0.01
N ALA A 66 10.19 10.44 -0.14
CA ALA A 66 8.83 10.76 -0.60
C ALA A 66 8.11 11.77 0.31
N ALA A 67 8.29 11.68 1.63
CA ALA A 67 7.70 12.61 2.60
C ALA A 67 8.39 13.98 2.59
N ARG A 68 9.68 14.05 2.28
CA ARG A 68 10.44 15.30 2.14
C ARG A 68 10.09 16.03 0.84
N HIS A 69 9.69 15.30 -0.19
CA HIS A 69 9.26 15.86 -1.46
C HIS A 69 7.82 16.42 -1.32
N THR A 70 7.74 17.71 -1.03
CA THR A 70 6.48 18.45 -0.79
C THR A 70 6.15 19.44 -1.90
N GLN A 71 6.92 19.47 -2.98
CA GLN A 71 6.76 20.37 -4.12
C GLN A 71 7.00 19.63 -5.43
N PRO A 72 6.27 19.99 -6.51
CA PRO A 72 6.36 19.35 -7.84
C PRO A 72 7.71 19.57 -8.54
#